data_AF-A0A954WBC7-F1
#
_entry.id   AF-A0A954WBC7-F1
#
_cell.length_a   1.000
_cell.length_b   1.000
_cell.length_c   1.000
_cell.angle_alpha   90.00
_cell.angle_beta   90.00
_cell.angle_gamma   90.00
#
_symmetry.space_group_name_H-M   'P 1'
#
loop_
_entity.id
_entity.type
_entity.pdbx_description
1 polymer ?
#
loop_
_entity_poly.entity_id
_entity_poly.type
_entity_poly.pdbx_seq_one_letter_code
_entity_poly.pdbx_strand_id
1 'polypeptide(L)'
;VSSQALVFSKTSFQLRRIAPAHPRAIYFNDDNYIGWVQQGDVVEVASVDPEQGAIFYTLSLDPTEKPKFVRDRGQCLTCHASSRTQGVPGHLIRSVFAEASGQPLLGSGTFTTNHESPFSERWGGWYVTGTHGSMRHMGNVLASRHDPENLDRESGANVLELSDRFRTSPYLTPHSDIVALMVLEHQSQMHNALTFASYETRSALHYDQVMNEALDRPADHQSESTDRRIAAAGERILRHLLFTNEFQLESPVKGTSTFAEDFAAVGPRDPQGRSLRDFDLRTRMFKYPCSSLIYSASFDALPAPMKSYVTRRLGEILDGHDAKNPDFAHLTEADRQAIREILVATKPDLAA
;
A
#
# COMPACT_ATOMS: atom_id res chain seq x y z
N VAL A 1 -8.04 6.39 17.21
CA VAL A 1 -7.51 6.44 15.82
C VAL A 1 -6.10 5.87 15.86
N SER A 2 -5.88 4.72 15.22
CA SER A 2 -4.62 3.98 15.33
C SER A 2 -3.79 3.96 14.04
N SER A 3 -4.40 4.22 12.87
CA SER A 3 -3.72 4.22 11.56
C SER A 3 -3.04 5.54 11.17
N GLN A 4 -2.83 6.45 12.12
CA GLN A 4 -2.19 7.73 11.80
C GLN A 4 -0.72 7.51 11.39
N ALA A 5 -0.35 8.08 10.26
CA ALA A 5 1.02 8.27 9.80
C ALA A 5 1.31 9.76 9.61
N LEU A 6 2.54 10.18 9.92
CA LEU A 6 2.94 11.60 9.89
C LEU A 6 4.07 11.82 8.90
N VAL A 7 3.84 12.74 7.96
CA VAL A 7 4.77 13.11 6.88
C VAL A 7 5.23 14.54 7.09
N PHE A 8 6.51 14.74 7.37
CA PHE A 8 7.06 16.10 7.47
C PHE A 8 7.68 16.60 6.18
N SER A 9 7.90 15.72 5.20
CA SER A 9 8.42 16.12 3.91
C SER A 9 7.40 16.90 3.08
N LYS A 10 7.89 17.88 2.34
CA LYS A 10 7.11 18.75 1.43
C LYS A 10 6.80 18.02 0.12
N THR A 11 6.01 16.97 0.21
CA THR A 11 5.66 16.06 -0.90
C THR A 11 4.16 16.04 -1.24
N SER A 12 3.37 16.96 -0.66
CA SER A 12 1.94 17.18 -0.97
C SER A 12 1.73 18.46 -1.77
N PHE A 13 0.56 18.61 -2.42
CA PHE A 13 0.14 19.88 -3.01
C PHE A 13 -0.01 21.01 -1.95
N GLN A 14 -0.23 20.66 -0.68
CA GLN A 14 -0.25 21.61 0.44
C GLN A 14 1.15 21.89 1.04
N LEU A 15 2.22 21.66 0.29
CA LEU A 15 3.63 21.74 0.75
C LEU A 15 4.03 23.02 1.50
N ARG A 16 3.36 24.15 1.24
CA ARG A 16 3.68 25.42 1.90
C ARG A 16 3.36 25.43 3.39
N ARG A 17 2.46 24.54 3.83
CA ARG A 17 1.99 24.41 5.22
C ARG A 17 2.57 23.19 5.95
N ILE A 18 3.43 22.42 5.28
CA ILE A 18 4.06 21.21 5.83
C ILE A 18 5.51 21.52 6.19
N ALA A 19 5.91 21.11 7.39
CA ALA A 19 7.29 21.20 7.88
C ALA A 19 7.54 20.14 8.96
N PRO A 20 8.79 19.88 9.38
CA PRO A 20 9.08 19.06 10.56
C PRO A 20 8.30 19.46 11.82
N ALA A 21 8.14 20.76 12.08
CA ALA A 21 7.35 21.24 13.22
C ALA A 21 5.82 21.10 13.03
N HIS A 22 5.36 20.90 11.80
CA HIS A 22 3.94 20.84 11.39
C HIS A 22 3.74 19.75 10.33
N PRO A 23 3.93 18.45 10.68
CA PRO A 23 3.77 17.37 9.72
C PRO A 23 2.32 17.26 9.22
N ARG A 24 2.16 16.77 8.00
CA ARG A 24 0.88 16.29 7.47
C ARG A 24 0.53 14.97 8.14
N ALA A 25 -0.72 14.81 8.57
CA ALA A 25 -1.26 13.53 8.98
C ALA A 25 -1.92 12.80 7.80
N ILE A 26 -1.75 11.49 7.76
CA ILE A 26 -2.47 10.57 6.89
C ILE A 26 -3.15 9.56 7.81
N TYR A 27 -4.47 9.46 7.70
CA TYR A 27 -5.27 8.43 8.34
C TYR A 27 -5.76 7.49 7.25
N PHE A 28 -5.77 6.20 7.50
CA PHE A 28 -6.26 5.25 6.51
C PHE A 28 -7.09 4.12 7.11
N ASN A 29 -7.98 3.59 6.31
CA ASN A 29 -8.53 2.25 6.50
C ASN A 29 -8.27 1.44 5.22
N ASP A 30 -8.98 0.35 5.03
CA ASP A 30 -8.74 -0.54 3.88
C ASP A 30 -8.93 0.16 2.54
N ASP A 31 -9.91 1.07 2.40
CA ASP A 31 -10.27 1.67 1.10
C ASP A 31 -10.10 3.19 1.03
N ASN A 32 -9.87 3.87 2.16
CA ASN A 32 -9.89 5.32 2.26
C ASN A 32 -8.63 5.87 2.93
N TYR A 33 -8.18 7.03 2.44
CA TYR A 33 -7.02 7.75 2.93
C TYR A 33 -7.39 9.22 3.12
N ILE A 34 -7.18 9.74 4.33
CA ILE A 34 -7.50 11.11 4.73
C ILE A 34 -6.21 11.83 5.06
N GLY A 35 -5.85 12.82 4.25
CA GLY A 35 -4.74 13.74 4.48
C GLY A 35 -5.21 15.00 5.19
N TRP A 36 -4.58 15.34 6.31
CA TRP A 36 -4.84 16.57 7.03
C TRP A 36 -3.54 17.34 7.26
N VAL A 37 -3.58 18.64 6.97
CA VAL A 37 -2.46 19.56 7.18
C VAL A 37 -2.91 20.64 8.14
N GLN A 38 -2.09 20.92 9.15
CA GLN A 38 -2.41 21.97 10.12
C GLN A 38 -2.54 23.33 9.41
N GLN A 39 -3.63 24.05 9.69
CA GLN A 39 -3.99 25.29 9.00
C GLN A 39 -4.14 25.13 7.47
N GLY A 40 -4.34 23.90 6.97
CA GLY A 40 -4.64 23.61 5.57
C GLY A 40 -5.94 24.26 5.11
N ASP A 41 -6.04 24.49 3.82
CA ASP A 41 -7.26 25.05 3.21
C ASP A 41 -8.30 23.93 2.95
N VAL A 42 -7.83 22.68 2.83
CA VAL A 42 -8.65 21.50 2.58
C VAL A 42 -8.16 20.27 3.34
N VAL A 43 -9.08 19.36 3.62
CA VAL A 43 -8.76 17.94 3.87
C VAL A 43 -8.62 17.23 2.52
N GLU A 44 -7.56 16.46 2.38
CA GLU A 44 -7.28 15.62 1.23
C GLU A 44 -7.95 14.27 1.43
N VAL A 45 -8.65 13.76 0.42
CA VAL A 45 -9.38 12.49 0.52
C VAL A 45 -9.05 11.66 -0.70
N ALA A 46 -8.61 10.42 -0.49
CA ALA A 46 -8.51 9.43 -1.54
C ALA A 46 -9.35 8.22 -1.16
N SER A 47 -10.10 7.68 -2.12
CA SER A 47 -10.88 6.45 -1.97
C SER A 47 -10.53 5.51 -3.11
N VAL A 48 -10.57 4.22 -2.84
CA VAL A 48 -10.39 3.18 -3.86
C VAL A 48 -11.75 2.83 -4.43
N ASP A 49 -11.93 3.08 -5.72
CA ASP A 49 -13.11 2.66 -6.47
C ASP A 49 -12.82 1.29 -7.14
N PRO A 50 -13.74 0.31 -7.04
CA PRO A 50 -13.53 -1.02 -7.60
C PRO A 50 -13.30 -1.07 -9.11
N GLU A 51 -13.81 -0.08 -9.86
CA GLU A 51 -13.68 -0.03 -11.32
C GLU A 51 -12.61 0.96 -11.78
N GLN A 52 -12.52 2.14 -11.14
CA GLN A 52 -11.68 3.27 -11.53
C GLN A 52 -10.34 3.37 -10.76
N GLY A 53 -10.14 2.57 -9.72
CA GLY A 53 -8.96 2.68 -8.85
C GLY A 53 -9.01 3.92 -7.96
N ALA A 54 -7.87 4.58 -7.73
CA ALA A 54 -7.83 5.71 -6.80
C ALA A 54 -8.59 6.93 -7.32
N ILE A 55 -9.57 7.41 -6.54
CA ILE A 55 -10.30 8.65 -6.78
C ILE A 55 -9.98 9.68 -5.69
N PHE A 56 -9.63 10.88 -6.11
CA PHE A 56 -9.20 11.97 -5.23
C PHE A 56 -10.29 13.03 -5.08
N TYR A 57 -10.49 13.48 -3.86
CA TYR A 57 -11.39 14.56 -3.48
C TYR A 57 -10.70 15.53 -2.54
N THR A 58 -11.25 16.73 -2.46
CA THR A 58 -10.92 17.73 -1.43
C THR A 58 -12.18 18.09 -0.66
N LEU A 59 -12.00 18.45 0.60
CA LEU A 59 -13.06 18.95 1.46
C LEU A 59 -12.60 20.30 2.04
N SER A 60 -13.29 21.38 1.70
CA SER A 60 -12.98 22.72 2.21
C SER A 60 -13.05 22.76 3.73
N LEU A 61 -12.07 23.43 4.36
CA LEU A 61 -12.03 23.69 5.79
C LEU A 61 -12.58 25.08 6.17
N ASP A 62 -13.19 25.80 5.22
CA ASP A 62 -13.86 27.07 5.49
C ASP A 62 -15.04 26.86 6.47
N PRO A 63 -15.00 27.41 7.70
CA PRO A 63 -16.05 27.22 8.68
C PRO A 63 -17.37 27.91 8.30
N THR A 64 -17.37 28.79 7.31
CA THR A 64 -18.55 29.50 6.81
C THR A 64 -19.31 28.70 5.75
N GLU A 65 -18.67 27.70 5.14
CA GLU A 65 -19.28 26.85 4.12
C GLU A 65 -19.68 25.48 4.70
N LYS A 66 -20.71 24.87 4.11
CA LYS A 66 -21.03 23.47 4.42
C LYS A 66 -19.96 22.57 3.76
N PRO A 67 -19.31 21.66 4.51
CA PRO A 67 -18.32 20.76 3.93
C PRO A 67 -18.92 19.93 2.79
N LYS A 68 -18.27 19.96 1.62
CA LYS A 68 -18.63 19.16 0.44
C LYS A 68 -17.39 18.54 -0.17
N PHE A 69 -17.48 17.25 -0.50
CA PHE A 69 -16.44 16.59 -1.28
C PHE A 69 -16.45 17.11 -2.71
N VAL A 70 -15.32 17.64 -3.16
CA VAL A 70 -15.10 18.09 -4.54
C VAL A 70 -14.09 17.15 -5.17
N ARG A 71 -14.50 16.42 -6.21
CA ARG A 71 -13.61 15.53 -6.96
C ARG A 71 -12.52 16.36 -7.63
N ASP A 72 -11.26 15.97 -7.43
CA ASP A 72 -10.13 16.59 -8.10
C ASP A 72 -10.23 16.39 -9.62
N ARG A 73 -9.80 17.41 -10.37
CA ARG A 73 -9.83 17.41 -11.85
C ARG A 73 -8.44 17.25 -12.47
N GLY A 74 -7.49 16.64 -11.76
CA GLY A 74 -6.19 16.25 -12.29
C GLY A 74 -4.98 16.81 -11.55
N GLN A 75 -5.16 17.67 -10.55
CA GLN A 75 -4.04 18.17 -9.75
C GLN A 75 -3.38 17.04 -8.97
N CYS A 76 -4.17 16.15 -8.38
CA CYS A 76 -3.68 14.97 -7.66
C CYS A 76 -3.05 13.96 -8.65
N LEU A 77 -3.68 13.75 -9.81
CA LEU A 77 -3.21 12.79 -10.81
C LEU A 77 -1.83 13.13 -11.40
N THR A 78 -1.40 14.39 -11.32
CA THR A 78 -0.04 14.81 -11.73
C THR A 78 1.05 14.00 -11.01
N CYS A 79 0.82 13.59 -9.76
CA CYS A 79 1.74 12.72 -9.01
C CYS A 79 1.18 11.31 -8.81
N HIS A 80 -0.14 11.16 -8.79
CA HIS A 80 -0.83 9.90 -8.50
C HIS A 80 -1.17 9.04 -9.73
N ALA A 81 -0.80 9.45 -10.94
CA ALA A 81 -0.86 8.63 -12.15
C ALA A 81 0.51 8.61 -12.83
N SER A 82 1.43 7.80 -12.31
CA SER A 82 2.82 7.72 -12.77
C SER A 82 3.36 6.30 -12.75
N SER A 83 4.61 6.10 -13.19
CA SER A 83 5.28 4.79 -13.06
C SER A 83 5.39 4.32 -11.61
N ARG A 84 5.46 5.24 -10.63
CA ARG A 84 5.50 4.92 -9.19
C ARG A 84 4.16 4.38 -8.66
N THR A 85 3.07 4.65 -9.37
CA THR A 85 1.74 4.10 -9.09
C THR A 85 1.38 3.01 -10.11
N GLN A 86 2.39 2.32 -10.65
CA GLN A 86 2.21 1.21 -11.57
C GLN A 86 1.58 1.58 -12.93
N GLY A 87 1.59 2.86 -13.29
CA GLY A 87 1.00 3.38 -14.53
C GLY A 87 -0.51 3.65 -14.45
N VAL A 88 -1.10 3.59 -13.25
CA VAL A 88 -2.53 3.85 -13.03
C VAL A 88 -2.76 4.94 -11.99
N PRO A 89 -3.95 5.58 -11.94
CA PRO A 89 -4.39 6.37 -10.80
C PRO A 89 -4.30 5.54 -9.52
N GLY A 90 -3.42 5.94 -8.60
CA GLY A 90 -3.01 5.08 -7.51
C GLY A 90 -2.38 5.80 -6.33
N HIS A 91 -2.03 5.01 -5.32
CA HIS A 91 -1.43 5.48 -4.08
C HIS A 91 0.09 5.23 -4.10
N LEU A 92 0.85 6.09 -3.41
CA LEU A 92 2.29 5.91 -3.29
C LEU A 92 2.77 6.39 -1.93
N ILE A 93 3.70 5.63 -1.36
CA ILE A 93 4.50 6.02 -0.21
C ILE A 93 5.91 6.27 -0.69
N ARG A 94 6.39 7.49 -0.50
CA ARG A 94 7.72 7.91 -0.98
C ARG A 94 8.63 8.21 0.19
N SER A 95 9.76 7.51 0.23
CA SER A 95 10.87 7.79 1.13
C SER A 95 11.87 8.72 0.44
N VAL A 96 12.25 9.80 1.11
CA VAL A 96 13.09 10.88 0.56
C VAL A 96 14.12 11.36 1.58
N PHE A 97 15.22 11.92 1.07
CA PHE A 97 16.14 12.71 1.88
C PHE A 97 15.55 14.11 2.09
N ALA A 98 14.90 14.34 3.24
CA ALA A 98 14.26 15.62 3.55
C ALA A 98 15.17 16.47 4.45
N GLU A 99 15.46 17.70 4.01
CA GLU A 99 16.28 18.63 4.80
C GLU A 99 15.51 19.25 5.98
N ALA A 100 16.18 20.09 6.76
CA ALA A 100 15.59 20.78 7.92
C ALA A 100 14.29 21.56 7.66
N SER A 101 14.07 22.05 6.44
CA SER A 101 12.83 22.72 6.04
C SER A 101 11.69 21.77 5.65
N GLY A 102 11.95 20.46 5.63
CA GLY A 102 11.09 19.42 5.06
C GLY A 102 11.22 19.28 3.53
N GLN A 103 12.02 20.11 2.86
CA GLN A 103 12.18 20.02 1.41
C GLN A 103 12.92 18.73 1.01
N PRO A 104 12.39 17.92 0.07
CA PRO A 104 13.13 16.78 -0.46
C PRO A 104 14.33 17.22 -1.31
N LEU A 105 15.50 16.65 -1.03
CA LEU A 105 16.74 16.78 -1.79
C LEU A 105 16.73 15.79 -2.96
N LEU A 106 15.98 16.12 -4.02
CA LEU A 106 15.70 15.20 -5.14
C LEU A 106 16.96 14.73 -5.90
N GLY A 107 18.07 15.48 -5.81
CA GLY A 107 19.35 15.10 -6.41
C GLY A 107 19.98 13.84 -5.81
N SER A 108 19.60 13.47 -4.58
CA SER A 108 20.06 12.26 -3.89
C SER A 108 19.11 11.06 -4.09
N GLY A 109 18.17 11.17 -5.03
CA GLY A 109 17.20 10.12 -5.32
C GLY A 109 16.02 10.06 -4.35
N THR A 110 15.10 9.15 -4.64
CA THR A 110 13.88 8.88 -3.86
C THR A 110 13.46 7.43 -4.02
N PHE A 111 12.90 6.83 -2.99
CA PHE A 111 12.43 5.44 -3.02
C PHE A 111 10.90 5.38 -3.01
N THR A 112 10.31 4.49 -3.81
CA THR A 112 8.90 4.13 -3.67
C THR A 112 8.85 2.96 -2.70
N THR A 113 8.31 3.18 -1.51
CA THR A 113 8.34 2.21 -0.43
C THR A 113 7.18 1.23 -0.53
N ASN A 114 7.47 -0.06 -0.37
CA ASN A 114 6.53 -1.18 -0.34
C ASN A 114 7.09 -2.31 0.54
N HIS A 115 6.41 -3.46 0.59
CA HIS A 115 6.82 -4.60 1.41
C HIS A 115 8.19 -5.20 1.01
N GLU A 116 8.63 -5.02 -0.24
CA GLU A 116 9.91 -5.51 -0.78
C GLU A 116 11.10 -4.59 -0.42
N SER A 117 10.81 -3.33 -0.08
CA SER A 117 11.85 -2.32 0.09
C SER A 117 12.80 -2.67 1.24
N PRO A 118 14.12 -2.56 1.09
CA PRO A 118 15.05 -2.70 2.21
C PRO A 118 14.68 -1.75 3.35
N PHE A 119 14.76 -2.22 4.60
CA PHE A 119 14.39 -1.41 5.76
C PHE A 119 15.16 -0.07 5.83
N SER A 120 16.43 -0.08 5.39
CA SER A 120 17.35 1.06 5.32
C SER A 120 16.93 2.20 4.38
N GLU A 121 16.01 1.93 3.46
CA GLU A 121 15.48 2.88 2.48
C GLU A 121 14.09 3.39 2.86
N ARG A 122 13.46 2.88 3.94
CA ARG A 122 12.08 3.22 4.29
C ARG A 122 11.96 4.55 5.05
N TRP A 123 10.83 5.22 4.80
CA TRP A 123 10.27 6.32 5.62
C TRP A 123 11.08 7.62 5.75
N GLY A 124 12.02 7.90 4.86
CA GLY A 124 12.69 9.20 4.81
C GLY A 124 11.68 10.32 4.55
N GLY A 125 11.67 11.36 5.39
CA GLY A 125 10.64 12.40 5.32
C GLY A 125 9.36 12.11 6.10
N TRP A 126 9.33 11.03 6.88
CA TRP A 126 8.22 10.61 7.74
C TRP A 126 8.68 10.52 9.20
N TYR A 127 7.74 10.75 10.12
CA TYR A 127 7.93 10.35 11.52
C TYR A 127 7.50 8.90 11.70
N VAL A 128 8.22 8.16 12.54
CA VAL A 128 8.01 6.73 12.79
C VAL A 128 8.09 6.49 14.29
N THR A 129 7.07 5.88 14.89
CA THR A 129 7.06 5.49 16.29
C THR A 129 6.92 3.98 16.44
N GLY A 130 7.77 3.37 17.25
CA GLY A 130 7.88 1.92 17.41
C GLY A 130 9.31 1.45 17.58
N THR A 131 9.48 0.17 17.89
CA THR A 131 10.79 -0.49 17.99
C THR A 131 10.97 -1.49 16.86
N HIS A 132 12.21 -1.64 16.40
CA HIS A 132 12.61 -2.52 15.29
C HIS A 132 14.02 -3.12 15.49
N GLY A 133 14.53 -3.07 16.72
CA GLY A 133 15.80 -3.69 17.11
C GLY A 133 17.01 -3.05 16.43
N SER A 134 17.82 -3.87 15.75
CA SER A 134 19.05 -3.43 15.07
C SER A 134 18.82 -2.94 13.64
N MET A 135 17.63 -3.15 13.07
CA MET A 135 17.31 -2.63 11.74
C MET A 135 17.30 -1.10 11.74
N ARG A 136 17.63 -0.47 10.62
CA ARG A 136 17.67 1.00 10.49
C ARG A 136 16.88 1.46 9.30
N HIS A 137 16.26 2.64 9.40
CA HIS A 137 15.46 3.28 8.37
C HIS A 137 15.77 4.78 8.29
N MET A 138 15.19 5.48 7.34
CA MET A 138 15.41 6.92 7.12
C MET A 138 14.43 7.82 7.89
N GLY A 139 13.37 7.26 8.47
CA GLY A 139 12.38 8.00 9.27
C GLY A 139 12.98 8.68 10.50
N ASN A 140 12.32 9.74 10.96
CA ASN A 140 12.73 10.60 12.09
C ASN A 140 14.03 11.41 11.91
N VAL A 141 14.71 11.32 10.77
CA VAL A 141 16.01 11.97 10.53
C VAL A 141 15.87 13.06 9.48
N LEU A 142 16.61 14.16 9.65
CA LEU A 142 16.72 15.25 8.69
C LEU A 142 18.05 15.14 7.95
N ALA A 143 18.02 15.24 6.62
CA ALA A 143 19.20 15.18 5.77
C ALA A 143 19.98 16.51 5.81
N SER A 144 21.32 16.41 5.77
CA SER A 144 22.18 17.57 5.51
C SER A 144 22.16 17.92 4.03
N ARG A 145 22.21 19.21 3.68
CA ARG A 145 22.34 19.64 2.27
C ARG A 145 23.67 19.26 1.63
N HIS A 146 24.74 19.16 2.43
CA HIS A 146 26.10 18.93 1.94
C HIS A 146 26.40 17.45 1.70
N ASP A 147 25.78 16.57 2.49
CA ASP A 147 25.96 15.12 2.44
C ASP A 147 24.63 14.44 2.78
N PRO A 148 23.65 14.42 1.86
CA PRO A 148 22.29 13.99 2.16
C PRO A 148 22.18 12.48 2.45
N GLU A 149 23.02 11.67 1.81
CA GLU A 149 22.96 10.20 1.85
C GLU A 149 23.52 9.63 3.16
N ASN A 150 24.41 10.37 3.82
CA ASN A 150 25.00 10.05 5.11
C ASN A 150 24.07 10.42 6.29
N LEU A 151 22.91 9.77 6.34
CA LEU A 151 21.93 9.96 7.40
C LEU A 151 22.38 9.30 8.71
N ASP A 152 22.31 10.05 9.81
CA ASP A 152 22.39 9.51 11.17
C ASP A 152 21.09 8.75 11.53
N ARG A 153 20.97 7.53 11.00
CA ARG A 153 19.82 6.64 11.22
C ARG A 153 19.69 6.17 12.67
N GLU A 154 20.76 6.23 13.46
CA GLU A 154 20.72 5.87 14.89
C GLU A 154 19.85 6.86 15.67
N SER A 155 19.99 8.16 15.41
CA SER A 155 19.20 9.21 16.07
C SER A 155 17.67 9.11 15.84
N GLY A 156 17.26 8.39 14.80
CA GLY A 156 15.87 8.16 14.44
C GLY A 156 15.32 6.78 14.79
N ALA A 157 16.16 5.89 15.32
CA ALA A 157 15.82 4.49 15.60
C ALA A 157 15.04 4.31 16.91
N ASN A 158 14.13 3.33 16.95
CA ASN A 158 13.40 2.90 18.15
C ASN A 158 12.72 4.05 18.94
N VAL A 159 12.26 5.09 18.23
CA VAL A 159 11.57 6.25 18.83
C VAL A 159 10.17 5.84 19.29
N LEU A 160 9.83 6.10 20.55
CA LEU A 160 8.51 5.75 21.09
C LEU A 160 7.53 6.93 21.06
N GLU A 161 8.04 8.15 21.18
CA GLU A 161 7.24 9.38 21.31
C GLU A 161 7.79 10.49 20.40
N LEU A 162 6.90 11.37 19.95
CA LEU A 162 7.24 12.47 19.03
C LEU A 162 7.22 13.86 19.68
N SER A 163 6.92 13.95 20.98
CA SER A 163 6.77 15.23 21.71
C SER A 163 8.02 16.11 21.66
N ASP A 164 9.21 15.50 21.58
CA ASP A 164 10.49 16.22 21.52
C ASP A 164 10.82 16.73 20.11
N ARG A 165 10.01 16.35 19.11
CA ARG A 165 10.21 16.69 17.70
C ARG A 165 9.26 17.78 17.23
N PHE A 166 8.01 17.72 17.69
CA PHE A 166 6.98 18.74 17.42
C PHE A 166 5.82 18.62 18.43
N ARG A 167 4.92 19.60 18.43
CA ARG A 167 3.73 19.60 19.28
C ARG A 167 2.68 18.62 18.76
N THR A 168 2.46 17.50 19.45
CA THR A 168 1.52 16.44 19.04
C THR A 168 0.05 16.71 19.34
N SER A 169 -0.26 17.65 20.25
CA SER A 169 -1.65 17.94 20.68
C SER A 169 -2.67 18.29 19.56
N PRO A 170 -2.29 18.86 18.40
CA PRO A 170 -3.23 19.12 17.30
C PRO A 170 -3.67 17.86 16.52
N TYR A 171 -3.01 16.73 16.71
CA TYR A 171 -3.25 15.48 15.96
C TYR A 171 -4.17 14.55 16.76
N LEU A 172 -4.89 13.64 16.07
CA LEU A 172 -5.84 12.72 16.69
C LEU A 172 -5.18 11.67 17.60
N THR A 173 -3.88 11.45 17.41
CA THR A 173 -3.03 10.58 18.23
C THR A 173 -1.59 11.12 18.19
N PRO A 174 -0.77 10.94 19.23
CA PRO A 174 0.63 11.35 19.20
C PRO A 174 1.54 10.41 18.38
N HIS A 175 1.02 9.27 17.91
CA HIS A 175 1.80 8.23 17.25
C HIS A 175 1.84 8.36 15.71
N SER A 176 2.89 7.80 15.12
CA SER A 176 3.03 7.53 13.68
C SER A 176 3.54 6.10 13.54
N ASP A 177 2.65 5.15 13.76
CA ASP A 177 2.98 3.78 14.13
C ASP A 177 3.73 3.03 13.01
N ILE A 178 4.85 2.39 13.35
CA ILE A 178 5.66 1.63 12.41
C ILE A 178 4.92 0.47 11.73
N VAL A 179 4.03 -0.21 12.47
CA VAL A 179 3.22 -1.31 11.92
C VAL A 179 2.16 -0.75 10.97
N ALA A 180 1.57 0.40 11.31
CA ALA A 180 0.64 1.10 10.41
C ALA A 180 1.33 1.53 9.11
N LEU A 181 2.56 2.04 9.17
CA LEU A 181 3.34 2.39 7.99
C LEU A 181 3.64 1.18 7.10
N MET A 182 4.01 0.04 7.70
CA MET A 182 4.24 -1.23 6.98
C MET A 182 2.98 -1.75 6.27
N VAL A 183 1.81 -1.63 6.89
CA VAL A 183 0.55 -1.98 6.22
C VAL A 183 0.23 -0.98 5.11
N LEU A 184 0.38 0.32 5.38
CA LEU A 184 0.08 1.39 4.43
C LEU A 184 0.89 1.27 3.13
N GLU A 185 2.19 0.99 3.22
CA GLU A 185 3.06 0.84 2.05
C GLU A 185 2.67 -0.37 1.20
N HIS A 186 2.39 -1.52 1.82
CA HIS A 186 1.89 -2.70 1.11
C HIS A 186 0.53 -2.43 0.45
N GLN A 187 -0.44 -1.91 1.23
CA GLN A 187 -1.79 -1.60 0.78
C GLN A 187 -1.78 -0.67 -0.43
N SER A 188 -0.90 0.34 -0.43
CA SER A 188 -0.77 1.28 -1.55
C SER A 188 -0.44 0.58 -2.87
N GLN A 189 0.51 -0.36 -2.86
CA GLN A 189 0.94 -1.05 -4.07
C GLN A 189 -0.02 -2.18 -4.48
N MET A 190 -0.67 -2.82 -3.53
CA MET A 190 -1.68 -3.84 -3.84
C MET A 190 -2.91 -3.22 -4.52
N HIS A 191 -3.39 -2.04 -4.08
CA HIS A 191 -4.45 -1.32 -4.80
C HIS A 191 -4.05 -0.95 -6.23
N ASN A 192 -2.80 -0.51 -6.42
CA ASN A 192 -2.31 -0.17 -7.75
C ASN A 192 -2.28 -1.41 -8.65
N ALA A 193 -1.87 -2.57 -8.13
CA ALA A 193 -1.83 -3.82 -8.87
C ALA A 193 -3.24 -4.29 -9.30
N LEU A 194 -4.22 -4.21 -8.39
CA LEU A 194 -5.62 -4.53 -8.70
C LEU A 194 -6.18 -3.58 -9.77
N THR A 195 -5.94 -2.28 -9.63
CA THR A 195 -6.37 -1.26 -10.60
C THR A 195 -5.75 -1.50 -11.97
N PHE A 196 -4.44 -1.74 -12.01
CA PHE A 196 -3.71 -2.06 -13.24
C PHE A 196 -4.28 -3.28 -13.95
N ALA A 197 -4.48 -4.38 -13.22
CA ALA A 197 -5.05 -5.60 -13.79
C ALA A 197 -6.48 -5.39 -14.32
N SER A 198 -7.30 -4.66 -13.57
CA SER A 198 -8.66 -4.29 -13.97
C SER A 198 -8.66 -3.49 -15.30
N TYR A 199 -7.77 -2.51 -15.42
CA TYR A 199 -7.61 -1.68 -16.62
C TYR A 199 -7.07 -2.48 -17.81
N GLU A 200 -6.04 -3.28 -17.55
CA GLU A 200 -5.35 -4.05 -18.58
C GLU A 200 -6.27 -5.10 -19.19
N THR A 201 -7.06 -5.80 -18.37
CA THR A 201 -8.04 -6.77 -18.87
C THR A 201 -9.13 -6.11 -19.71
N ARG A 202 -9.74 -5.02 -19.24
CA ARG A 202 -10.77 -4.31 -20.04
C ARG A 202 -10.20 -3.81 -21.37
N SER A 203 -9.00 -3.26 -21.35
CA SER A 203 -8.33 -2.77 -22.56
C SER A 203 -7.99 -3.91 -23.51
N ALA A 204 -7.47 -5.02 -23.01
CA ALA A 204 -7.13 -6.19 -23.81
C ALA A 204 -8.37 -6.79 -24.48
N LEU A 205 -9.47 -6.98 -23.74
CA LEU A 205 -10.74 -7.48 -24.28
C LEU A 205 -11.31 -6.54 -25.34
N HIS A 206 -11.27 -5.23 -25.11
CA HIS A 206 -11.74 -4.27 -26.09
C HIS A 206 -10.91 -4.33 -27.39
N TYR A 207 -9.59 -4.39 -27.29
CA TYR A 207 -8.74 -4.52 -28.48
C TYR A 207 -8.95 -5.85 -29.20
N ASP A 208 -9.19 -6.93 -28.47
CA ASP A 208 -9.50 -8.23 -29.08
C ASP A 208 -10.79 -8.19 -29.88
N GLN A 209 -11.84 -7.54 -29.33
CA GLN A 209 -13.10 -7.33 -30.05
C GLN A 209 -12.91 -6.54 -31.34
N VAL A 210 -12.18 -5.43 -31.29
CA VAL A 210 -11.87 -4.61 -32.48
C VAL A 210 -11.08 -5.42 -33.52
N MET A 211 -10.11 -6.23 -33.07
CA MET A 211 -9.32 -7.08 -33.97
C MET A 211 -10.12 -8.25 -34.53
N ASN A 212 -11.06 -8.80 -33.77
CA ASN A 212 -11.94 -9.85 -34.25
C ASN A 212 -12.84 -9.34 -35.38
N GLU A 213 -13.41 -8.15 -35.21
CA GLU A 213 -14.17 -7.47 -36.28
C GLU A 213 -13.30 -7.21 -37.51
N ALA A 214 -12.07 -6.69 -37.33
CA ALA A 214 -11.18 -6.37 -38.44
C ALA A 214 -10.64 -7.60 -39.20
N LEU A 215 -10.65 -8.78 -38.59
CA LEU A 215 -10.11 -10.02 -39.14
C LEU A 215 -11.19 -11.09 -39.42
N ASP A 216 -12.47 -10.71 -39.38
CA ASP A 216 -13.62 -11.61 -39.56
C ASP A 216 -13.59 -12.85 -38.64
N ARG A 217 -13.15 -12.67 -37.38
CA ARG A 217 -13.12 -13.72 -36.36
C ARG A 217 -14.42 -13.73 -35.54
N PRO A 218 -14.79 -14.86 -34.93
CA PRO A 218 -15.91 -14.92 -34.00
C PRO A 218 -15.78 -13.89 -32.86
N ALA A 219 -16.90 -13.29 -32.44
CA ALA A 219 -16.91 -12.26 -31.40
C ALA A 219 -16.45 -12.76 -30.01
N ASP A 220 -16.56 -14.07 -29.77
CA ASP A 220 -16.12 -14.78 -28.57
C ASP A 220 -14.69 -15.34 -28.70
N HIS A 221 -14.02 -15.14 -29.83
CA HIS A 221 -12.62 -15.52 -29.99
C HIS A 221 -11.74 -14.68 -29.07
N GLN A 222 -11.02 -15.33 -28.16
CA GLN A 222 -9.98 -14.68 -27.36
C GLN A 222 -8.61 -15.02 -27.94
N SER A 223 -7.80 -14.01 -28.24
CA SER A 223 -6.47 -14.22 -28.80
C SER A 223 -5.45 -14.60 -27.72
N GLU A 224 -4.42 -15.35 -28.11
CA GLU A 224 -3.30 -15.65 -27.20
C GLU A 224 -2.61 -14.37 -26.66
N SER A 225 -2.68 -13.26 -27.40
CA SER A 225 -2.15 -11.98 -26.93
C SER A 225 -2.95 -11.45 -25.75
N THR A 226 -4.28 -11.50 -25.82
CA THR A 226 -5.17 -11.15 -24.70
C THR A 226 -4.91 -12.04 -23.50
N ASP A 227 -4.78 -13.35 -23.70
CA ASP A 227 -4.46 -14.31 -22.63
C ASP A 227 -3.14 -13.97 -21.91
N ARG A 228 -2.07 -13.69 -22.67
CA ARG A 228 -0.76 -13.33 -22.09
C ARG A 228 -0.81 -12.02 -21.31
N ARG A 229 -1.57 -11.02 -21.78
CA ARG A 229 -1.73 -9.73 -21.09
C ARG A 229 -2.47 -9.91 -19.76
N ILE A 230 -3.57 -10.67 -19.77
CA ILE A 230 -4.32 -11.04 -18.57
C ILE A 230 -3.42 -11.82 -17.60
N ALA A 231 -2.70 -12.82 -18.10
CA ALA A 231 -1.80 -13.62 -17.27
C ALA A 231 -0.69 -12.78 -16.61
N ALA A 232 -0.01 -11.92 -17.38
CA ALA A 232 1.05 -11.07 -16.86
C ALA A 232 0.55 -10.08 -15.78
N ALA A 233 -0.64 -9.50 -15.97
CA ALA A 233 -1.27 -8.64 -14.98
C ALA A 233 -1.80 -9.44 -13.75
N GLY A 234 -2.26 -10.67 -13.94
CA GLY A 234 -2.66 -11.57 -12.86
C GLY A 234 -1.49 -12.02 -11.99
N GLU A 235 -0.35 -12.39 -12.58
CA GLU A 235 0.89 -12.70 -11.85
C GLU A 235 1.37 -11.51 -11.01
N ARG A 236 1.15 -10.29 -11.51
CA ARG A 236 1.43 -9.07 -10.74
C ARG A 236 0.55 -8.97 -9.49
N ILE A 237 -0.75 -9.25 -9.59
CA ILE A 237 -1.62 -9.34 -8.42
C ILE A 237 -1.06 -10.36 -7.44
N LEU A 238 -0.75 -11.58 -7.91
CA LEU A 238 -0.33 -12.68 -7.05
C LEU A 238 0.98 -12.40 -6.31
N ARG A 239 1.96 -11.77 -6.97
CA ARG A 239 3.21 -11.34 -6.32
C ARG A 239 2.98 -10.38 -5.16
N HIS A 240 2.12 -9.37 -5.35
CA HIS A 240 1.76 -8.47 -4.25
C HIS A 240 0.92 -9.18 -3.20
N LEU A 241 -0.11 -9.92 -3.64
CA LEU A 241 -1.04 -10.64 -2.77
C LEU A 241 -0.28 -11.58 -1.84
N LEU A 242 0.71 -12.32 -2.33
CA LEU A 242 1.44 -13.34 -1.58
C LEU A 242 2.79 -12.86 -1.02
N PHE A 243 3.01 -11.55 -0.94
CA PHE A 243 4.21 -10.97 -0.33
C PHE A 243 5.53 -11.46 -0.96
N THR A 244 5.53 -11.67 -2.28
CA THR A 244 6.77 -12.00 -3.01
C THR A 244 7.83 -10.93 -2.74
N ASN A 245 9.06 -11.39 -2.48
CA ASN A 245 10.22 -10.56 -2.13
C ASN A 245 10.06 -9.70 -0.87
N GLU A 246 9.14 -10.02 0.04
CA GLU A 246 9.03 -9.31 1.31
C GLU A 246 10.37 -9.28 2.06
N PHE A 247 10.75 -8.08 2.51
CA PHE A 247 11.92 -7.89 3.35
C PHE A 247 11.79 -8.73 4.62
N GLN A 248 12.74 -9.64 4.85
CA GLN A 248 12.77 -10.48 6.03
C GLN A 248 13.22 -9.66 7.25
N LEU A 249 12.37 -9.58 8.27
CA LEU A 249 12.67 -8.83 9.49
C LEU A 249 13.83 -9.52 10.23
N GLU A 250 14.89 -8.76 10.49
CA GLU A 250 16.07 -9.22 11.24
C GLU A 250 15.90 -9.02 12.76
N SER A 251 14.84 -8.35 13.18
CA SER A 251 14.49 -8.08 14.57
C SER A 251 12.99 -7.87 14.72
N PRO A 252 12.41 -8.17 15.90
CA PRO A 252 10.99 -7.93 16.14
C PRO A 252 10.62 -6.46 15.97
N VAL A 253 9.51 -6.23 15.28
CA VAL A 253 8.88 -4.91 15.13
C VAL A 253 7.72 -4.79 16.11
N LYS A 254 7.61 -3.63 16.77
CA LYS A 254 6.51 -3.34 17.68
C LYS A 254 6.03 -1.91 17.50
N GLY A 255 4.73 -1.76 17.29
CA GLY A 255 4.04 -0.47 17.25
C GLY A 255 3.96 0.22 18.61
N THR A 256 3.45 1.46 18.59
CA THR A 256 3.24 2.33 19.77
C THR A 256 1.77 2.63 20.01
N SER A 257 0.90 2.25 19.08
CA SER A 257 -0.56 2.41 19.15
C SER A 257 -1.25 1.04 19.20
N THR A 258 -2.59 1.05 19.25
CA THR A 258 -3.45 -0.15 19.15
C THR A 258 -3.63 -0.65 17.72
N PHE A 259 -2.85 -0.16 16.74
CA PHE A 259 -3.08 -0.45 15.33
C PHE A 259 -3.05 -1.95 15.01
N ALA A 260 -2.10 -2.68 15.57
CA ALA A 260 -1.96 -4.11 15.30
C ALA A 260 -3.19 -4.89 15.79
N GLU A 261 -3.70 -4.56 16.98
CA GLU A 261 -4.91 -5.15 17.55
C GLU A 261 -6.16 -4.75 16.75
N ASP A 262 -6.32 -3.46 16.47
CA ASP A 262 -7.47 -2.91 15.74
C ASP A 262 -7.55 -3.50 14.32
N PHE A 263 -6.42 -3.59 13.63
CA PHE A 263 -6.33 -4.15 12.28
C PHE A 263 -6.65 -5.65 12.27
N ALA A 264 -6.12 -6.42 13.21
CA ALA A 264 -6.37 -7.87 13.30
C ALA A 264 -7.81 -8.20 13.74
N ALA A 265 -8.48 -7.30 14.47
CA ALA A 265 -9.82 -7.54 15.01
C ALA A 265 -10.93 -7.47 13.94
N VAL A 266 -10.74 -6.73 12.85
CA VAL A 266 -11.77 -6.51 11.82
C VAL A 266 -11.77 -7.55 10.71
N GLY A 267 -10.72 -8.37 10.60
CA GLY A 267 -10.61 -9.38 9.54
C GLY A 267 -11.53 -10.58 9.80
N PRO A 268 -12.03 -11.25 8.74
CA PRO A 268 -12.72 -12.52 8.91
C PRO A 268 -11.78 -13.56 9.51
N ARG A 269 -12.36 -14.48 10.29
CA ARG A 269 -11.65 -15.57 10.96
C ARG A 269 -12.24 -16.91 10.54
N ASP A 270 -11.37 -17.89 10.35
CA ASP A 270 -11.77 -19.26 10.12
C ASP A 270 -12.24 -19.95 11.42
N PRO A 271 -12.76 -21.19 11.37
CA PRO A 271 -13.19 -21.91 12.57
C PRO A 271 -12.09 -22.18 13.60
N GLN A 272 -10.81 -22.09 13.21
CA GLN A 272 -9.65 -22.19 14.09
C GLN A 272 -9.24 -20.83 14.69
N GLY A 273 -9.97 -19.76 14.36
CA GLY A 273 -9.72 -18.40 14.82
C GLY A 273 -8.58 -17.69 14.10
N ARG A 274 -8.07 -18.21 12.98
CA ARG A 274 -6.99 -17.61 12.18
C ARG A 274 -7.53 -16.57 11.20
N SER A 275 -6.77 -15.51 10.96
CA SER A 275 -7.11 -14.46 9.99
C SER A 275 -5.90 -14.09 9.12
N LEU A 276 -6.14 -13.71 7.86
CA LEU A 276 -5.11 -13.10 7.00
C LEU A 276 -4.62 -11.72 7.51
N ARG A 277 -5.27 -11.18 8.54
CA ARG A 277 -4.81 -9.97 9.25
C ARG A 277 -3.96 -10.25 10.48
N ASP A 278 -3.77 -11.52 10.86
CA ASP A 278 -2.94 -11.86 12.00
C ASP A 278 -1.47 -11.55 11.69
N PHE A 279 -0.83 -10.80 12.58
CA PHE A 279 0.56 -10.36 12.44
C PHE A 279 1.57 -11.40 12.96
N ASP A 280 2.75 -11.42 12.34
CA ASP A 280 3.93 -12.10 12.90
C ASP A 280 4.87 -11.10 13.58
N LEU A 281 5.30 -10.06 12.84
CA LEU A 281 6.18 -8.96 13.26
C LEU A 281 7.51 -9.40 13.89
N ARG A 282 7.94 -10.64 13.70
CA ARG A 282 9.23 -11.16 14.19
C ARG A 282 10.18 -11.43 13.04
N THR A 283 9.70 -12.10 12.00
CA THR A 283 10.44 -12.43 10.79
C THR A 283 9.78 -11.86 9.53
N ARG A 284 8.48 -11.55 9.57
CA ARG A 284 7.71 -10.97 8.46
C ARG A 284 6.53 -10.13 8.97
N MET A 285 5.81 -9.46 8.07
CA MET A 285 4.65 -8.63 8.44
C MET A 285 3.48 -9.48 8.93
N PHE A 286 2.90 -10.29 8.05
CA PHE A 286 1.73 -11.13 8.37
C PHE A 286 2.13 -12.56 8.70
N LYS A 287 1.40 -13.16 9.64
CA LYS A 287 1.56 -14.57 10.00
C LYS A 287 1.23 -15.49 8.84
N TYR A 288 0.26 -15.12 8.01
CA TYR A 288 -0.08 -15.80 6.77
C TYR A 288 0.18 -14.82 5.63
N PRO A 289 1.23 -15.02 4.80
CA PRO A 289 1.65 -14.08 3.76
C PRO A 289 0.68 -14.08 2.57
N CYS A 290 -0.53 -13.58 2.82
CA CYS A 290 -1.59 -13.34 1.84
C CYS A 290 -2.33 -12.06 2.26
N SER A 291 -2.37 -11.06 1.38
CA SER A 291 -2.91 -9.75 1.68
C SER A 291 -4.39 -9.81 2.02
N SER A 292 -4.77 -9.11 3.10
CA SER A 292 -6.18 -8.95 3.45
C SER A 292 -7.00 -8.17 2.41
N LEU A 293 -6.35 -7.50 1.44
CA LEU A 293 -7.05 -6.86 0.31
C LEU A 293 -7.66 -7.86 -0.68
N ILE A 294 -7.45 -9.17 -0.51
CA ILE A 294 -8.25 -10.19 -1.20
C ILE A 294 -9.75 -10.08 -0.85
N TYR A 295 -10.10 -9.49 0.30
CA TYR A 295 -11.49 -9.21 0.69
C TYR A 295 -11.99 -7.84 0.23
N SER A 296 -11.19 -7.06 -0.51
CA SER A 296 -11.59 -5.74 -0.98
C SER A 296 -12.64 -5.81 -2.09
N ALA A 297 -13.47 -4.77 -2.18
CA ALA A 297 -14.42 -4.62 -3.29
C ALA A 297 -13.70 -4.56 -4.65
N SER A 298 -12.48 -4.00 -4.71
CA SER A 298 -11.67 -3.98 -5.93
C SER A 298 -11.23 -5.36 -6.40
N PHE A 299 -10.91 -6.28 -5.49
CA PHE A 299 -10.62 -7.67 -5.87
C PHE A 299 -11.89 -8.37 -6.39
N ASP A 300 -13.04 -8.12 -5.76
CA ASP A 300 -14.31 -8.74 -6.15
C ASP A 300 -14.86 -8.22 -7.48
N ALA A 301 -14.58 -6.96 -7.82
CA ALA A 301 -14.97 -6.34 -9.07
C ALA A 301 -13.97 -6.56 -10.23
N LEU A 302 -12.93 -7.40 -10.05
CA LEU A 302 -12.02 -7.74 -11.14
C LEU A 302 -12.82 -8.29 -12.33
N PRO A 303 -12.50 -7.90 -13.58
CA PRO A 303 -13.14 -8.44 -14.76
C PRO A 303 -13.09 -9.98 -14.77
N ALA A 304 -14.17 -10.63 -15.19
CA ALA A 304 -14.32 -12.09 -15.03
C ALA A 304 -13.11 -12.92 -15.52
N PRO A 305 -12.52 -12.67 -16.72
CA PRO A 305 -11.33 -13.40 -17.14
C PRO A 305 -10.13 -13.26 -16.20
N MET A 306 -9.95 -12.07 -15.61
CA MET A 306 -8.90 -11.81 -14.63
C MET A 306 -9.19 -12.51 -13.30
N LYS A 307 -10.43 -12.41 -12.78
CA LYS A 307 -10.81 -13.09 -11.53
C LYS A 307 -10.66 -14.61 -11.66
N SER A 308 -11.07 -15.19 -12.78
CA SER A 308 -10.87 -16.62 -13.08
C SER A 308 -9.39 -16.99 -13.15
N TYR A 309 -8.56 -16.19 -13.83
CA TYR A 309 -7.12 -16.44 -13.89
C TYR A 309 -6.47 -16.42 -12.51
N VAL A 310 -6.69 -15.35 -11.73
CA VAL A 310 -6.08 -15.18 -10.40
C VAL A 310 -6.55 -16.26 -9.44
N THR A 311 -7.83 -16.63 -9.46
CA THR A 311 -8.39 -17.68 -8.58
C THR A 311 -7.75 -19.04 -8.85
N ARG A 312 -7.76 -19.47 -10.13
CA ARG A 312 -7.12 -20.74 -10.53
C ARG A 312 -5.64 -20.75 -10.18
N ARG A 313 -4.93 -19.67 -10.52
CA ARG A 313 -3.49 -19.57 -10.33
C ARG A 313 -3.10 -19.53 -8.85
N LEU A 314 -3.88 -18.83 -8.01
CA LEU A 314 -3.73 -18.86 -6.57
C LEU A 314 -3.90 -20.28 -6.02
N GLY A 315 -4.92 -21.02 -6.49
CA GLY A 315 -5.11 -22.43 -6.15
C GLY A 315 -3.89 -23.29 -6.47
N GLU A 316 -3.35 -23.19 -7.70
CA GLU A 316 -2.13 -23.90 -8.11
C GLU A 316 -0.91 -23.59 -7.24
N ILE A 317 -0.73 -22.32 -6.87
CA ILE A 317 0.35 -21.90 -5.96
C ILE A 317 0.13 -22.52 -4.58
N LEU A 318 -1.09 -22.47 -4.04
CA LEU A 318 -1.39 -23.00 -2.71
C LEU A 318 -1.41 -24.53 -2.64
N ASP A 319 -1.67 -25.21 -3.75
CA ASP A 319 -1.55 -26.67 -3.88
C ASP A 319 -0.08 -27.11 -4.10
N GLY A 320 0.85 -26.16 -4.20
CA GLY A 320 2.29 -26.42 -4.25
C GLY A 320 2.84 -26.77 -5.64
N HIS A 321 2.04 -26.61 -6.71
CA HIS A 321 2.48 -26.88 -8.08
C HIS A 321 3.67 -26.00 -8.50
N ASP A 322 3.80 -24.82 -7.89
CA ASP A 322 4.86 -23.84 -8.14
C ASP A 322 5.87 -23.71 -6.99
N ALA A 323 6.06 -24.74 -6.18
CA ALA A 323 7.02 -24.68 -5.08
C ALA A 323 8.46 -24.35 -5.53
N LYS A 324 8.79 -24.56 -6.82
CA LYS A 324 10.09 -24.22 -7.43
C LYS A 324 10.15 -22.84 -8.10
N ASN A 325 9.02 -22.15 -8.25
CA ASN A 325 9.00 -20.80 -8.81
C ASN A 325 9.63 -19.83 -7.78
N PRO A 326 10.70 -19.10 -8.14
CA PRO A 326 11.36 -18.17 -7.21
C PRO A 326 10.41 -17.14 -6.57
N ASP A 327 9.40 -16.70 -7.31
CA ASP A 327 8.43 -15.69 -6.82
C ASP A 327 7.60 -16.21 -5.63
N PHE A 328 7.43 -17.52 -5.49
CA PHE A 328 6.57 -18.15 -4.47
C PHE A 328 7.31 -19.15 -3.59
N ALA A 329 8.61 -19.35 -3.78
CA ALA A 329 9.41 -20.34 -3.05
C ALA A 329 9.53 -20.02 -1.54
N HIS A 330 9.29 -18.78 -1.13
CA HIS A 330 9.27 -18.35 0.27
C HIS A 330 8.06 -18.92 1.05
N LEU A 331 6.99 -19.32 0.36
CA LEU A 331 5.83 -19.93 1.00
C LEU A 331 6.11 -21.39 1.35
N THR A 332 6.16 -21.68 2.65
CA THR A 332 6.27 -23.04 3.16
C THR A 332 5.00 -23.85 2.88
N GLU A 333 5.08 -25.18 2.97
CA GLU A 333 3.89 -26.05 2.86
C GLU A 333 2.83 -25.67 3.90
N ALA A 334 3.25 -25.38 5.14
CA ALA A 334 2.37 -24.93 6.21
C ALA A 334 1.71 -23.57 5.91
N ASP A 335 2.45 -22.62 5.32
CA ASP A 335 1.89 -21.33 4.90
C ASP A 335 0.80 -21.54 3.85
N ARG A 336 1.10 -22.33 2.81
CA ARG A 336 0.15 -22.61 1.72
C ARG A 336 -1.12 -23.28 2.23
N GLN A 337 -0.97 -24.30 3.07
CA GLN A 337 -2.09 -25.00 3.68
C GLN A 337 -2.94 -24.06 4.54
N ALA A 338 -2.32 -23.25 5.41
CA ALA A 338 -3.04 -22.34 6.28
C ALA A 338 -3.79 -21.25 5.49
N ILE A 339 -3.15 -20.66 4.47
CA ILE A 339 -3.81 -19.66 3.60
C ILE A 339 -5.01 -20.30 2.89
N ARG A 340 -4.84 -21.50 2.32
CA ARG A 340 -5.92 -22.24 1.64
C ARG A 340 -7.09 -22.52 2.57
N GLU A 341 -6.83 -23.03 3.77
CA GLU A 341 -7.88 -23.33 4.75
C GLU A 341 -8.64 -22.06 5.19
N ILE A 342 -7.92 -20.96 5.44
CA ILE A 342 -8.53 -19.67 5.78
C ILE A 342 -9.42 -19.19 4.64
N LEU A 343 -8.91 -19.16 3.40
CA LEU A 343 -9.66 -18.68 2.24
C LEU A 343 -10.89 -19.54 1.95
N VAL A 344 -10.79 -20.88 2.04
CA VAL A 344 -11.94 -21.77 1.88
C VAL A 344 -13.05 -21.46 2.89
N ALA A 345 -12.68 -21.16 4.14
CA ALA A 345 -13.64 -20.85 5.19
C ALA A 345 -14.23 -19.43 5.12
N THR A 346 -13.47 -18.46 4.61
CA THR A 346 -13.79 -17.02 4.75
C THR A 346 -14.03 -16.30 3.43
N LYS A 347 -13.64 -16.90 2.29
CA LYS A 347 -13.83 -16.39 0.93
C LYS A 347 -14.21 -17.54 -0.03
N PRO A 348 -15.41 -18.15 0.14
CA PRO A 348 -15.80 -19.36 -0.57
C PRO A 348 -15.93 -19.18 -2.09
N ASP A 349 -16.06 -17.95 -2.60
CA ASP A 349 -16.04 -17.66 -4.04
C ASP A 349 -14.69 -17.96 -4.70
N LEU A 350 -13.61 -18.10 -3.90
CA LEU A 350 -12.29 -18.53 -4.36
C LEU A 350 -12.03 -20.04 -4.20
N ALA A 351 -12.94 -20.77 -3.54
CA ALA A 351 -12.76 -22.18 -3.22
C ALA A 351 -13.34 -23.15 -4.27
N ALA A 352 -13.91 -22.61 -5.36
CA ALA A 352 -14.64 -23.35 -6.38
C ALA A 352 -13.76 -23.82 -7.56
#